data_AF-A0A7K6Z8V0-F1
#
_entry.id   AF-A0A7K6Z8V0-F1
#
_cell.length_a   1.000
_cell.length_b   1.000
_cell.length_c   1.000
_cell.angle_alpha   90.00
_cell.angle_beta   90.00
_cell.angle_gamma   90.00
#
_symmetry.space_group_name_H-M   'P 1'
#
loop_
_entity.id
_entity.type
_entity.pdbx_description
1 polymer ?
#
loop_
_entity_poly.entity_id
_entity_poly.type
_entity_poly.pdbx_seq_one_letter_code
_entity_poly.pdbx_strand_id
1 'polypeptide(L)'
;FFFFLVKRFREPKHERRPWRIWFLDTSKQAIGMLFIHFANVYLSDLTEEDPCSLYLINFLLDATLGMLLIYIGIRAVSSIVEWQQWESLRFGEYG
;
A
#
# COMPACT_ATOMS: atom_id res chain seq x y z
N PHE A 1 -3.22 12.65 -6.42
CA PHE A 1 -3.99 12.31 -7.64
C PHE A 1 -3.60 13.15 -8.86
N PHE A 2 -3.61 14.49 -8.76
CA PHE A 2 -3.27 15.40 -9.89
C PHE A 2 -1.85 15.17 -10.47
N PHE A 3 -0.86 14.94 -9.61
CA PHE A 3 0.50 14.61 -10.02
C PHE A 3 0.57 13.34 -10.90
N PHE A 4 -0.21 12.30 -10.60
CA PHE A 4 -0.26 11.07 -11.40
C PHE A 4 -0.91 11.28 -12.77
N LEU A 5 -1.91 12.18 -12.86
CA LEU A 5 -2.50 12.57 -14.14
C LEU A 5 -1.48 13.31 -15.01
N VAL A 6 -0.78 14.30 -14.45
CA VAL A 6 0.27 15.06 -15.16
C VAL A 6 1.40 14.13 -15.61
N LYS A 7 1.85 13.21 -14.74
CA LYS A 7 2.86 12.20 -15.10
C LYS A 7 2.40 11.35 -16.29
N ARG A 8 1.16 10.85 -16.27
CA ARG A 8 0.58 10.06 -17.37
C ARG A 8 0.46 10.84 -18.69
N PHE A 9 0.19 12.14 -18.64
CA PHE A 9 0.18 12.98 -19.84
C PHE A 9 1.59 13.18 -20.44
N ARG A 10 2.64 13.10 -19.61
CA ARG A 10 4.05 13.19 -20.04
C ARG A 10 4.66 11.84 -20.43
N GLU A 11 3.97 10.72 -20.22
CA GLU A 11 4.45 9.39 -20.59
C GLU A 11 4.28 9.10 -22.10
N PRO A 12 5.33 8.58 -22.78
CA PRO A 12 5.29 8.25 -24.20
C PRO A 12 4.21 7.20 -24.49
N LYS A 13 3.48 7.36 -25.61
CA LYS A 13 2.32 6.51 -25.96
C LYS A 13 2.63 5.01 -25.98
N HIS A 14 3.87 4.64 -26.27
CA HIS A 14 4.36 3.26 -26.37
C HIS A 14 4.41 2.51 -25.01
N GLU A 15 4.72 3.20 -23.90
CA GLU A 15 4.87 2.57 -22.56
C GLU A 15 3.62 2.72 -21.68
N ARG A 16 2.56 3.35 -22.18
CA ARG A 16 1.37 3.62 -21.35
C ARG A 16 0.66 2.33 -20.96
N ARG A 17 0.63 2.06 -19.66
CA ARG A 17 -0.22 1.00 -19.10
C ARG A 17 -1.70 1.28 -19.39
N PRO A 18 -2.49 0.25 -19.73
CA PRO A 18 -3.92 0.41 -20.03
C PRO A 18 -4.67 1.02 -18.84
N TRP A 19 -5.70 1.81 -19.14
CA TRP A 19 -6.43 2.62 -18.15
C TRP A 19 -6.98 1.82 -16.97
N ARG A 20 -7.42 0.57 -17.21
CA ARG A 20 -7.90 -0.32 -16.14
C ARG A 20 -6.80 -0.67 -15.14
N ILE A 21 -5.60 -1.02 -15.61
CA ILE A 21 -4.46 -1.37 -14.75
C ILE A 21 -3.98 -0.14 -13.97
N TRP A 22 -3.88 1.02 -14.64
CA TRP A 22 -3.46 2.25 -13.99
C TRP A 22 -4.44 2.71 -12.89
N PHE A 23 -5.74 2.58 -13.13
CA PHE A 23 -6.75 2.92 -12.12
C PHE A 23 -6.68 1.97 -10.92
N LEU A 24 -6.51 0.67 -11.16
CA LEU A 24 -6.35 -0.35 -10.11
C LEU A 24 -5.05 -0.18 -9.31
N ASP A 25 -3.99 0.33 -9.93
CA ASP A 25 -2.72 0.61 -9.24
C ASP A 25 -2.81 1.89 -8.39
N THR A 26 -3.40 2.94 -8.96
CA THR A 26 -3.61 4.23 -8.28
C THR A 26 -4.59 4.09 -7.10
N SER A 27 -5.63 3.27 -7.24
CA SER A 27 -6.61 3.03 -6.17
C SER A 27 -5.98 2.31 -4.98
N LYS A 28 -5.06 1.37 -5.19
CA LYS A 28 -4.31 0.72 -4.10
C LYS A 28 -3.50 1.73 -3.29
N GLN A 29 -2.83 2.68 -3.95
CA GLN A 29 -2.10 3.75 -3.25
C GLN A 29 -3.04 4.69 -2.47
N ALA A 30 -4.20 5.02 -3.05
CA ALA A 30 -5.19 5.85 -2.37
C ALA A 30 -5.78 5.18 -1.12
N ILE A 31 -6.09 3.88 -1.20
CA ILE A 31 -6.60 3.09 -0.07
C ILE A 31 -5.55 3.00 1.04
N GLY A 32 -4.27 2.78 0.68
CA GLY A 32 -3.17 2.79 1.66
C GLY A 32 -3.08 4.11 2.41
N MET A 33 -3.04 5.24 1.69
CA MET A 33 -3.00 6.57 2.31
C MET A 33 -4.20 6.84 3.22
N LEU A 34 -5.39 6.40 2.83
CA LEU A 34 -6.62 6.58 3.62
C LEU A 34 -6.58 5.74 4.90
N PHE A 35 -6.15 4.49 4.82
CA PHE A 35 -6.02 3.60 5.97
C PHE A 35 -5.03 4.15 7.00
N ILE A 36 -3.87 4.63 6.56
CA ILE A 36 -2.86 5.24 7.43
C ILE A 36 -3.37 6.53 8.07
N HIS A 37 -4.08 7.36 7.29
CA HIS A 37 -4.67 8.58 7.81
C HIS A 37 -5.65 8.30 8.97
N PHE A 38 -6.54 7.33 8.82
CA PHE A 38 -7.49 6.97 9.89
C PHE A 38 -6.80 6.36 11.11
N ALA A 39 -5.78 5.52 10.92
CA ALA A 39 -4.99 4.98 12.02
C ALA A 39 -4.30 6.10 12.82
N ASN A 40 -3.72 7.09 12.13
CA ASN A 40 -3.09 8.24 12.76
C ASN A 40 -4.07 9.12 13.51
N VAL A 41 -5.28 9.35 12.97
CA VAL A 41 -6.33 10.11 13.66
C VAL A 41 -6.80 9.39 14.92
N TYR A 42 -6.97 8.07 14.87
CA TYR A 42 -7.38 7.27 16.03
C TYR A 42 -6.31 7.27 17.13
N LEU A 43 -5.03 7.13 16.77
CA LEU A 43 -3.92 7.19 17.72
C LEU A 43 -3.74 8.59 18.33
N SER A 44 -3.99 9.64 17.56
CA SER A 44 -3.96 11.03 18.05
C SER A 44 -5.02 11.32 19.10
N ASP A 45 -6.14 10.61 19.12
CA ASP A 45 -7.19 10.75 20.15
C ASP A 45 -6.78 10.07 21.48
N LEU A 46 -5.84 9.11 21.41
CA LEU A 46 -5.41 8.31 22.57
C LEU A 46 -4.17 8.88 23.29
N THR A 47 -3.46 9.86 22.71
CA THR A 47 -2.19 10.37 23.24
C THR A 47 -2.15 11.91 23.29
N GLU A 48 -2.08 12.47 24.50
CA GLU A 48 -2.01 13.93 24.78
C GLU A 48 -0.59 14.53 24.63
N GLU A 49 0.21 14.08 23.66
CA GLU A 49 1.54 14.68 23.39
C GLU A 49 1.53 15.64 22.18
N ASP A 50 2.57 16.47 22.05
CA ASP A 50 2.68 17.48 21.00
C ASP A 50 2.34 16.92 19.60
N PRO A 51 1.37 17.54 18.88
CA PRO A 51 0.75 16.94 17.71
C PRO A 51 1.74 16.68 16.56
N CYS A 52 2.85 17.42 16.48
CA CYS A 52 3.85 17.25 15.43
C CYS A 52 4.78 16.04 15.67
N SER A 53 5.18 15.79 16.92
CA SER A 53 6.06 14.67 17.29
C SER A 53 5.29 13.36 17.29
N LEU A 54 4.04 13.39 17.75
CA LEU A 54 3.16 12.23 17.74
C LEU A 54 2.87 11.75 16.31
N TYR A 55 2.60 12.69 15.40
CA TYR A 55 2.35 12.37 13.99
C TYR A 55 3.57 11.77 13.31
N LEU A 56 4.77 12.27 13.62
CA LEU A 56 6.03 11.74 13.11
C LEU A 56 6.32 10.32 13.64
N ILE A 57 6.09 10.08 14.94
CA ILE A 57 6.29 8.77 15.55
C ILE A 57 5.27 7.76 15.03
N ASN A 58 3.99 8.13 14.92
CA ASN A 58 2.97 7.26 14.34
C ASN A 58 3.25 6.93 12.88
N PHE A 59 3.77 7.89 12.09
CA PHE A 59 4.21 7.62 10.72
C PHE A 59 5.41 6.66 10.65
N LEU A 60 6.40 6.81 11.54
CA LEU A 60 7.55 5.91 11.61
C LEU A 60 7.18 4.51 12.13
N LEU A 61 6.26 4.45 13.09
CA LEU A 61 5.65 3.21 13.56
C LEU A 61 4.83 2.56 12.47
N ASP A 62 4.11 3.31 11.64
CA ASP A 62 3.40 2.75 10.50
C ASP A 62 4.35 2.24 9.41
N ALA A 63 5.42 2.99 9.10
CA ALA A 63 6.45 2.54 8.17
C ALA A 63 7.15 1.23 8.62
N THR A 64 7.11 0.91 9.92
CA THR A 64 7.71 -0.31 10.49
C THR A 64 6.68 -1.42 10.74
N LEU A 65 5.61 -1.13 11.48
CA LEU A 65 4.51 -2.06 11.76
C LEU A 65 3.69 -2.38 10.52
N GLY A 66 3.42 -1.40 9.66
CA GLY A 66 2.73 -1.61 8.38
C GLY A 66 3.51 -2.52 7.45
N MET A 67 4.83 -2.33 7.36
CA MET A 67 5.71 -3.27 6.63
C MET A 67 5.74 -4.66 7.26
N LEU A 68 5.80 -4.75 8.59
CA LEU A 68 5.77 -6.04 9.30
C LEU A 68 4.43 -6.78 9.06
N LEU A 69 3.31 -6.08 9.12
CA LEU A 69 1.97 -6.63 8.85
C LEU A 69 1.84 -7.10 7.41
N ILE A 70 2.30 -6.32 6.44
CA ILE A 70 2.32 -6.72 5.02
C ILE A 70 3.21 -7.95 4.83
N TYR A 71 4.38 -7.98 5.45
CA TYR A 71 5.30 -9.12 5.41
C TYR A 71 4.67 -10.40 5.98
N ILE A 72 4.04 -10.31 7.16
CA ILE A 72 3.31 -11.43 7.79
C ILE A 72 2.13 -11.85 6.91
N GLY A 73 1.38 -10.91 6.35
CA GLY A 73 0.26 -11.18 5.44
C GLY A 73 0.70 -11.91 4.17
N ILE A 74 1.78 -11.46 3.53
CA ILE A 74 2.37 -12.14 2.36
C ILE A 74 2.85 -13.54 2.75
N ARG A 75 3.53 -13.69 3.88
CA ARG A 75 3.98 -15.01 4.37
C ARG A 75 2.80 -15.95 4.65
N ALA A 76 1.75 -15.46 5.31
CA ALA A 76 0.55 -16.23 5.61
C ALA A 76 -0.18 -16.66 4.32
N VAL A 77 -0.35 -15.73 3.38
CA VAL A 77 -0.95 -16.03 2.07
C VAL A 77 -0.09 -17.03 1.30
N SER A 78 1.24 -16.88 1.26
CA SER A 78 2.15 -17.86 0.65
C SER A 78 2.01 -19.24 1.29
N SER A 79 1.96 -19.33 2.62
CA SER A 79 1.79 -20.63 3.31
C SER A 79 0.42 -21.25 3.05
N ILE A 80 -0.64 -20.45 2.96
CA ILE A 80 -1.99 -20.93 2.63
C ILE A 80 -2.07 -21.38 1.17
N VAL A 81 -1.45 -20.64 0.25
CA VAL A 81 -1.41 -20.98 -1.19
C VAL A 81 -0.61 -22.26 -1.43
N GLU A 82 0.49 -22.47 -0.73
CA GLU A 82 1.24 -23.74 -0.76
C GLU A 82 0.38 -24.91 -0.25
N TRP A 83 -0.37 -24.70 0.83
CA TRP A 83 -1.30 -25.70 1.38
C TRP A 83 -2.49 -25.99 0.47
N GLN A 84 -2.98 -25.00 -0.29
CA GLN A 84 -4.15 -25.13 -1.17
C GLN A 84 -3.82 -25.49 -2.63
N GLN A 85 -2.54 -25.60 -3.01
CA GLN A 85 -2.08 -25.96 -4.37
C GLN A 85 -2.74 -25.13 -5.50
N TRP A 86 -3.01 -23.84 -5.26
CA TRP A 86 -3.55 -22.95 -6.29
C TRP A 86 -2.42 -22.42 -7.18
N GLU A 87 -2.13 -23.11 -8.29
CA GLU A 87 -1.12 -22.69 -9.29
C GLU A 87 -1.34 -21.25 -9.82
N SER A 88 -2.58 -20.78 -9.85
CA SER A 88 -2.96 -19.44 -10.36
C SER A 88 -2.42 -18.26 -9.53
N LEU A 89 -2.04 -18.48 -8.26
CA LEU A 89 -1.62 -17.44 -7.30
C LEU A 89 -0.16 -17.59 -6.84
N ARG A 90 0.64 -18.40 -7.54
CA ARG A 90 2.06 -18.61 -7.24
C ARG A 90 2.87 -17.38 -7.63
N PHE A 91 2.97 -16.42 -6.72
CA PHE A 91 3.86 -15.25 -6.88
C PHE A 91 5.32 -15.73 -6.89
N GLY A 92 6.00 -15.60 -8.03
CA GLY A 92 7.42 -15.95 -8.16
C GLY A 92 7.86 -16.52 -9.51
N GLU A 93 6.95 -17.06 -10.31
CA GLU A 93 7.22 -17.43 -11.71
C GLU A 93 6.64 -16.37 -12.64
N TYR A 94 7.38 -15.29 -12.80
CA TYR A 94 7.26 -14.48 -14.01
C TYR A 94 8.26 -15.10 -14.98
N GLY A 95 7.76 -15.85 -15.97
CA GLY A 95 8.58 -16.47 -17.01
C GLY A 95 9.54 -15.50 -17.69
#